data_AF-A0A2G9PCL7-F1
#
_entry.id   AF-A0A2G9PCL7-F1
#
_cell.length_a   1.000
_cell.length_b   1.000
_cell.length_c   1.000
_cell.angle_alpha   90.00
_cell.angle_beta   90.00
_cell.angle_gamma   90.00
#
_symmetry.space_group_name_H-M   'P 1'
#
loop_
_entity.id
_entity.type
_entity.pdbx_description
1 polymer ?
#
loop_
_entity_poly.entity_id
_entity_poly.type
_entity_poly.pdbx_seq_one_letter_code
_entity_poly.pdbx_strand_id
1 'polypeptide(L)'
;MFFSFYYFRVTSLYKVLYFLKDTSFSPKSFFKKIYIPLIHLFYKMVLKSKENSIGAWAFFIGVVLAIIIGVGTTSILPISKLTQYSSPIYGILVLLGLVIGFSINVSERDSQAFLLTGAVLVLVSKFGMESVTGSLIGIGIGDTVASTFSALLTLFVPATIVVAIKTVFSLSRI
;
A
#
# COMPACT_ATOMS: atom_id res chain seq x y z
N MET A 1 19.93 31.40 -11.27
CA MET A 1 18.68 30.72 -11.64
C MET A 1 17.98 30.18 -10.39
N PHE A 2 17.53 31.05 -9.47
CA PHE A 2 16.78 30.64 -8.26
C PHE A 2 15.80 31.71 -7.73
N PHE A 3 15.61 32.81 -8.46
CA PHE A 3 14.84 33.97 -7.99
C PHE A 3 13.45 34.13 -8.64
N SER A 4 13.06 33.26 -9.57
CA SER A 4 11.83 33.44 -10.37
C SER A 4 10.57 32.76 -9.80
N PHE A 5 10.72 31.74 -8.94
CA PHE A 5 9.56 30.98 -8.42
C PHE A 5 8.81 31.65 -7.27
N TYR A 6 9.45 32.56 -6.52
CA TYR A 6 8.80 33.23 -5.37
C TYR A 6 7.78 34.29 -5.76
N TYR A 7 7.96 34.95 -6.92
CA TYR A 7 7.05 36.02 -7.36
C TYR A 7 5.70 35.51 -7.89
N PHE A 8 5.63 34.26 -8.37
CA PHE A 8 4.40 33.72 -8.95
C PHE A 8 3.36 33.30 -7.89
N ARG A 9 3.80 32.92 -6.68
CA ARG A 9 2.88 32.51 -5.60
C ARG A 9 2.17 33.69 -4.93
N VAL A 10 2.83 34.84 -4.92
CA VAL A 10 2.40 36.02 -4.16
C VAL A 10 1.23 36.74 -4.86
N THR A 11 1.23 36.83 -6.20
CA THR A 11 0.15 37.47 -6.98
C THR A 11 -1.16 36.67 -6.98
N SER A 12 -1.10 35.33 -6.89
CA SER A 12 -2.30 34.50 -6.79
C SER A 12 -3.04 34.70 -5.46
N LEU A 13 -2.31 34.82 -4.35
CA LEU A 13 -2.87 35.05 -3.01
C LEU A 13 -3.55 36.41 -2.88
N TYR A 14 -2.99 37.47 -3.47
CA TYR A 14 -3.64 38.79 -3.45
C TYR A 14 -4.94 38.83 -4.26
N LYS A 15 -5.01 38.08 -5.38
CA LYS A 15 -6.22 37.99 -6.19
C LYS A 15 -7.35 37.27 -5.45
N VAL A 16 -7.01 36.25 -4.66
CA VAL A 16 -7.96 35.55 -3.77
C VAL A 16 -8.40 36.44 -2.61
N LEU A 17 -7.48 37.18 -1.99
CA LEU A 17 -7.79 38.07 -0.86
C LEU A 17 -8.65 39.28 -1.28
N TYR A 18 -8.44 39.85 -2.47
CA TYR A 18 -9.30 40.91 -2.99
C TYR A 18 -10.70 40.39 -3.34
N PHE A 19 -10.80 39.18 -3.89
CA PHE A 19 -12.10 38.55 -4.17
C PHE A 19 -12.92 38.28 -2.89
N LEU A 20 -12.25 38.06 -1.75
CA LEU A 20 -12.90 37.88 -0.45
C LEU A 20 -13.33 39.19 0.23
N LYS A 21 -12.91 40.35 -0.27
CA LYS A 21 -13.19 41.64 0.39
C LYS A 21 -14.55 42.26 0.02
N ASP A 22 -15.17 41.85 -1.09
CA ASP A 22 -16.29 42.58 -1.69
C ASP A 22 -17.66 41.89 -1.65
N THR A 23 -17.88 40.91 -0.78
CA THR A 23 -19.24 40.40 -0.58
C THR A 23 -19.60 40.33 0.90
N SER A 24 -20.72 40.99 1.23
CA SER A 24 -21.48 40.83 2.46
C SER A 24 -21.90 39.37 2.61
N PHE A 25 -21.03 38.59 3.24
CA PHE A 25 -21.05 37.14 3.15
C PHE A 25 -21.61 36.52 4.41
N SER A 26 -22.88 36.13 4.35
CA SER A 26 -23.48 35.28 5.38
C SER A 26 -22.85 33.88 5.31
N PRO A 27 -22.12 33.43 6.34
CA PRO A 27 -21.32 32.21 6.28
C PRO A 27 -22.16 30.95 6.05
N LYS A 28 -23.45 30.95 6.41
CA LYS A 28 -24.28 29.74 6.29
C LYS A 28 -24.64 29.37 4.85
N SER A 29 -24.80 30.36 3.96
CA SER A 29 -25.23 30.11 2.57
C SER A 29 -24.08 29.65 1.66
N PHE A 30 -22.86 30.13 1.91
CA PHE A 30 -21.69 29.75 1.12
C PHE A 30 -21.18 28.35 1.44
N PHE A 31 -21.14 27.97 2.72
CA PHE A 31 -20.74 26.62 3.12
C PHE A 31 -21.68 25.56 2.52
N LYS A 32 -23.00 25.81 2.50
CA LYS A 32 -23.94 24.87 1.87
C LYS A 32 -23.70 24.73 0.35
N LYS A 33 -23.33 25.81 -0.34
CA LYS A 33 -23.13 25.86 -1.79
C LYS A 33 -21.84 25.17 -2.24
N ILE A 34 -20.79 25.14 -1.41
CA ILE A 34 -19.51 24.49 -1.71
C ILE A 34 -19.44 23.03 -1.26
N TYR A 35 -19.98 22.70 -0.08
CA TYR A 35 -19.77 21.36 0.48
C TYR A 35 -20.60 20.28 -0.22
N ILE A 36 -21.82 20.59 -0.63
CA ILE A 36 -22.71 19.63 -1.31
C ILE A 36 -22.13 19.13 -2.65
N PRO A 37 -21.70 19.99 -3.60
CA PRO A 37 -21.10 19.52 -4.84
C PRO A 37 -19.75 18.84 -4.60
N LEU A 38 -18.98 19.25 -3.58
CA LEU A 38 -17.71 18.61 -3.22
C LEU A 38 -17.91 17.18 -2.70
N ILE A 39 -18.92 16.96 -1.85
CA ILE A 39 -19.31 15.62 -1.36
C ILE A 39 -19.86 14.77 -2.50
N HIS A 40 -20.64 15.34 -3.42
CA HIS A 40 -21.15 14.61 -4.57
C HIS A 40 -20.04 14.22 -5.57
N LEU A 41 -19.05 15.10 -5.78
CA LEU A 41 -17.83 14.81 -6.53
C LEU A 41 -16.98 13.73 -5.85
N PHE A 42 -16.81 13.80 -4.53
CA PHE A 42 -16.11 12.77 -3.77
C PHE A 42 -16.82 11.42 -3.85
N TYR A 43 -18.13 11.37 -3.63
CA TYR A 43 -18.89 10.12 -3.64
C TYR A 43 -18.92 9.46 -5.03
N LYS A 44 -19.07 10.26 -6.09
CA LYS A 44 -19.10 9.78 -7.48
C LYS A 44 -17.74 9.25 -7.95
N MET A 45 -16.63 9.71 -7.38
CA MET A 45 -15.29 9.20 -7.68
C MET A 45 -14.91 7.96 -6.85
N VAL A 46 -15.61 7.66 -5.75
CA VAL A 46 -15.17 6.65 -4.78
C VAL A 46 -15.74 5.25 -5.02
N LEU A 47 -16.87 5.07 -5.73
CA LEU A 47 -17.45 3.74 -5.91
C LEU A 47 -17.86 3.43 -7.34
N LYS A 48 -16.85 3.12 -8.17
CA LYS A 48 -17.04 2.13 -9.23
C LYS A 48 -15.72 1.40 -9.53
N SER A 49 -15.42 0.39 -8.74
CA SER A 49 -14.45 -0.65 -9.11
C SER A 49 -15.25 -1.91 -9.46
N LYS A 50 -15.68 -1.99 -10.71
CA LYS A 50 -15.84 -3.27 -11.38
C LYS A 50 -14.75 -3.32 -12.43
N GLU A 51 -14.15 -4.50 -12.59
CA GLU A 51 -13.15 -4.88 -13.61
C GLU A 51 -11.68 -4.86 -13.13
N ASN A 52 -11.33 -5.76 -12.20
CA ASN A 52 -10.46 -6.93 -12.47
C ASN A 52 -10.09 -7.62 -11.13
N SER A 53 -11.01 -8.42 -10.60
CA SER A 53 -10.92 -8.96 -9.24
C SER A 53 -9.95 -10.13 -9.08
N ILE A 54 -9.41 -10.70 -10.17
CA ILE A 54 -8.60 -11.93 -10.11
C ILE A 54 -7.23 -11.68 -9.44
N GLY A 55 -6.54 -10.59 -9.82
CA GLY A 55 -5.23 -10.25 -9.27
C GLY A 55 -5.31 -9.76 -7.83
N ALA A 56 -6.35 -8.97 -7.52
CA ALA A 56 -6.62 -8.52 -6.16
C ALA A 56 -6.95 -9.69 -5.21
N TRP A 57 -7.70 -10.68 -5.69
CA TRP A 57 -7.98 -11.91 -4.93
C TRP A 57 -6.74 -12.77 -4.72
N ALA A 58 -5.91 -12.97 -5.76
CA ALA A 58 -4.66 -13.72 -5.64
C ALA A 58 -3.70 -13.09 -4.63
N PHE A 59 -3.59 -11.76 -4.66
CA PHE A 59 -2.82 -10.99 -3.70
C PHE A 59 -3.35 -11.16 -2.27
N PHE A 60 -4.66 -11.02 -2.08
CA PHE A 60 -5.28 -11.17 -0.76
C PHE A 60 -5.07 -12.57 -0.18
N ILE A 61 -5.25 -13.63 -0.98
CA ILE A 61 -4.94 -15.02 -0.59
C ILE A 61 -3.49 -15.16 -0.14
N GLY A 62 -2.55 -14.54 -0.87
CA GLY A 62 -1.13 -14.55 -0.53
C GLY A 62 -0.86 -13.95 0.85
N VAL A 63 -1.52 -12.84 1.19
CA VAL A 63 -1.40 -12.19 2.52
C VAL A 63 -1.88 -13.12 3.62
N VAL A 64 -3.06 -13.70 3.45
CA VAL A 64 -3.67 -14.58 4.45
C VAL A 64 -2.78 -15.81 4.68
N LEU A 65 -2.24 -16.40 3.60
CA LEU A 65 -1.30 -17.52 3.70
C LEU A 65 0.00 -17.13 4.43
N ALA A 66 0.59 -15.99 4.10
CA ALA A 66 1.80 -15.52 4.74
C ALA A 66 1.60 -15.29 6.25
N ILE A 67 0.45 -14.75 6.66
CA ILE A 67 0.11 -14.58 8.08
C ILE A 67 -0.05 -15.93 8.78
N ILE A 68 -0.78 -16.89 8.18
CA ILE A 68 -0.97 -18.22 8.75
C ILE A 68 0.37 -18.93 8.94
N ILE A 69 1.28 -18.84 7.95
CA ILE A 69 2.60 -19.45 8.00
C ILE A 69 3.49 -18.74 9.02
N GLY A 70 3.44 -17.42 9.09
CA GLY A 70 4.14 -16.61 10.08
C GLY A 70 3.78 -17.02 11.51
N VAL A 71 2.49 -17.07 11.81
CA VAL A 71 2.00 -17.44 13.15
C VAL A 71 2.24 -18.93 13.44
N GLY A 72 2.00 -19.81 12.46
CA GLY A 72 2.08 -21.27 12.62
C GLY A 72 3.51 -21.84 12.66
N THR A 73 4.53 -21.05 12.30
CA THR A 73 5.94 -21.42 12.48
C THR A 73 6.46 -21.13 13.88
N THR A 74 5.71 -20.37 14.69
CA THR A 74 6.11 -19.93 16.05
C THR A 74 5.26 -20.54 17.16
N SER A 75 5.82 -20.53 18.38
CA SER A 75 5.50 -21.34 19.56
C SER A 75 4.05 -21.34 20.08
N ILE A 76 3.15 -20.51 19.55
CA ILE A 76 1.74 -20.43 19.99
C ILE A 76 0.92 -21.61 19.42
N LEU A 77 1.28 -22.09 18.23
CA LEU A 77 0.74 -23.31 17.61
C LEU A 77 1.89 -24.01 16.87
N PRO A 78 2.84 -24.66 17.57
CA PRO A 78 3.94 -25.35 16.93
C PRO A 78 3.37 -26.59 16.23
N ILE A 79 2.97 -26.43 14.97
CA ILE A 79 2.76 -27.56 14.09
C ILE A 79 4.15 -28.15 13.92
N SER A 80 4.47 -29.22 14.65
CA SER A 80 5.84 -29.73 14.81
C SER A 80 6.54 -30.09 13.49
N LYS A 81 5.77 -30.14 12.39
CA LYS A 81 6.26 -30.34 11.02
C LYS A 81 6.60 -29.05 10.26
N LEU A 82 6.28 -27.84 10.74
CA LEU A 82 6.60 -26.59 10.04
C LEU A 82 7.92 -25.97 10.50
N THR A 83 8.29 -26.12 11.77
CA THR A 83 9.54 -25.58 12.33
C THR A 83 10.78 -26.24 11.72
N GLN A 84 10.72 -27.55 11.46
CA GLN A 84 11.79 -28.32 10.82
C GLN A 84 11.97 -28.02 9.31
N TYR A 85 10.94 -27.49 8.64
CA TYR A 85 10.92 -27.19 7.20
C TYR A 85 10.91 -25.69 6.90
N SER A 86 11.31 -24.87 7.86
CA SER A 86 11.28 -23.41 7.77
C SER A 86 11.98 -22.89 6.51
N SER A 87 13.17 -23.38 6.15
CA SER A 87 13.88 -22.93 4.94
C SER A 87 13.15 -23.26 3.61
N PRO A 88 12.70 -24.51 3.35
CA PRO A 88 11.86 -24.82 2.18
C PRO A 88 10.55 -24.02 2.09
N ILE A 89 9.89 -23.76 3.22
CA ILE A 89 8.62 -23.04 3.27
C ILE A 89 8.80 -21.60 2.76
N TYR A 90 9.82 -20.89 3.26
CA TYR A 90 10.13 -19.55 2.75
C TYR A 90 10.49 -19.57 1.27
N GLY A 91 11.17 -20.61 0.77
CA GLY A 91 11.41 -20.78 -0.67
C GLY A 91 10.12 -20.89 -1.49
N ILE A 92 9.12 -21.61 -1.00
CA ILE A 92 7.80 -21.70 -1.63
C ILE A 92 7.08 -20.34 -1.59
N LEU A 93 7.20 -19.57 -0.50
CA LEU A 93 6.64 -18.21 -0.44
C LEU A 93 7.24 -17.28 -1.49
N VAL A 94 8.56 -17.37 -1.74
CA VAL A 94 9.21 -16.59 -2.81
C VAL A 94 8.63 -16.96 -4.17
N LEU A 95 8.51 -18.26 -4.46
CA LEU A 95 7.94 -18.76 -5.72
C LEU A 95 6.49 -18.31 -5.88
N LEU A 96 5.68 -18.41 -4.83
CA LEU A 96 4.30 -17.91 -4.83
C LEU A 96 4.26 -16.40 -5.09
N GLY A 97 5.14 -15.62 -4.45
CA GLY A 97 5.27 -14.19 -4.67
C GLY A 97 5.56 -13.85 -6.14
N LEU A 98 6.51 -14.55 -6.75
CA LEU A 98 6.80 -14.42 -8.19
C LEU A 98 5.57 -14.75 -9.04
N VAL A 99 4.94 -15.90 -8.79
CA VAL A 99 3.75 -16.35 -9.54
C VAL A 99 2.61 -15.34 -9.41
N ILE A 100 2.36 -14.78 -8.23
CA ILE A 100 1.35 -13.76 -8.00
C ILE A 100 1.68 -12.49 -8.80
N GLY A 101 2.92 -12.00 -8.73
CA GLY A 101 3.36 -10.83 -9.50
C GLY A 101 3.24 -11.04 -11.02
N PHE A 102 3.52 -12.26 -11.51
CA PHE A 102 3.33 -12.61 -12.91
C PHE A 102 1.86 -12.78 -13.30
N SER A 103 1.02 -13.31 -12.41
CA SER A 103 -0.41 -13.52 -12.66
C SER A 103 -1.23 -12.23 -12.59
N ILE A 104 -0.70 -11.21 -11.91
CA ILE A 104 -1.28 -9.88 -11.89
C ILE A 104 -1.16 -9.24 -13.28
N ASN A 105 -2.31 -9.15 -13.94
CA ASN A 105 -2.54 -8.33 -15.12
C ASN A 105 -3.36 -7.11 -14.70
N VAL A 106 -2.68 -6.13 -14.11
CA VAL A 106 -3.32 -4.89 -13.63
C VAL A 106 -3.43 -3.89 -14.78
N SER A 107 -4.59 -3.27 -14.90
CA SER A 107 -4.75 -2.03 -15.67
C SER A 107 -3.74 -0.99 -15.18
N GLU A 108 -3.24 -0.12 -16.07
CA GLU A 108 -2.25 0.92 -15.73
C GLU A 108 -2.67 1.73 -14.50
N ARG A 109 -3.98 1.98 -14.34
CA ARG A 109 -4.52 2.72 -13.20
C ARG A 109 -4.43 1.97 -11.88
N ASP A 110 -4.63 0.65 -11.90
CA ASP A 110 -4.60 -0.20 -10.70
C ASP A 110 -3.18 -0.61 -10.32
N SER A 111 -2.26 -0.59 -11.30
CA SER A 111 -0.83 -0.86 -11.08
C SER A 111 -0.20 0.12 -10.09
N GLN A 112 -0.57 1.41 -10.15
CA GLN A 112 -0.06 2.43 -9.22
C GLN A 112 -0.52 2.19 -7.78
N ALA A 113 -1.80 1.87 -7.59
CA ALA A 113 -2.34 1.55 -6.28
C ALA A 113 -1.68 0.27 -5.71
N PHE A 114 -1.52 -0.76 -6.54
CA PHE A 114 -0.85 -1.99 -6.15
C PHE A 114 0.61 -1.75 -5.73
N LEU A 115 1.37 -1.02 -6.52
CA LEU A 115 2.78 -0.72 -6.23
C LEU A 115 2.93 0.13 -4.98
N LEU A 116 2.06 1.13 -4.78
CA LEU A 116 2.09 1.95 -3.58
C LEU A 116 1.77 1.12 -2.33
N THR A 117 0.68 0.33 -2.36
CA THR A 117 0.31 -0.53 -1.24
C THR A 117 1.35 -1.61 -0.97
N GLY A 118 1.90 -2.24 -2.01
CA GLY A 118 2.97 -3.23 -1.91
C GLY A 118 4.24 -2.65 -1.31
N ALA A 119 4.67 -1.47 -1.79
CA ALA A 119 5.84 -0.78 -1.24
C ALA A 119 5.65 -0.39 0.22
N VAL A 120 4.49 0.18 0.59
CA VAL A 120 4.16 0.51 1.98
C VAL A 120 4.16 -0.73 2.85
N LEU A 121 3.56 -1.84 2.39
CA LEU A 121 3.54 -3.08 3.17
C LEU A 121 4.95 -3.65 3.37
N VAL A 122 5.79 -3.64 2.34
CA VAL A 122 7.19 -4.09 2.44
C VAL A 122 7.96 -3.21 3.43
N LEU A 123 7.80 -1.89 3.36
CA LEU A 123 8.46 -0.95 4.28
C LEU A 123 7.99 -1.16 5.72
N VAL A 124 6.68 -1.17 5.96
CA VAL A 124 6.10 -1.35 7.30
C VAL A 124 6.48 -2.73 7.86
N SER A 125 6.51 -3.77 7.04
CA SER A 125 6.92 -5.10 7.49
C SER A 125 8.40 -5.15 7.85
N LYS A 126 9.28 -4.48 7.08
CA LYS A 126 10.71 -4.40 7.42
C LYS A 126 10.94 -3.65 8.73
N PHE A 127 10.43 -2.43 8.83
CA PHE A 127 10.64 -1.61 10.02
C PHE A 127 9.90 -2.17 11.26
N GLY A 128 8.72 -2.75 11.06
CA GLY A 128 7.98 -3.44 12.12
C GLY A 128 8.76 -4.63 12.66
N MET A 129 9.36 -5.44 11.79
CA MET A 129 10.23 -6.55 12.20
C MET A 129 11.43 -6.05 13.00
N GLU A 130 12.17 -5.05 12.49
CA GLU A 130 13.34 -4.48 13.19
C GLU A 130 12.96 -3.90 14.57
N SER A 131 11.83 -3.20 14.65
CA SER A 131 11.31 -2.64 15.90
C SER A 131 10.98 -3.72 16.94
N VAL A 132 10.51 -4.89 16.50
CA VAL A 132 10.12 -5.98 17.40
C VAL A 132 11.34 -6.82 17.79
N THR A 133 12.30 -7.02 16.88
CA THR A 133 13.57 -7.71 17.20
C THR A 133 14.49 -6.89 18.09
N GLY A 134 14.44 -5.55 17.99
CA GLY A 134 15.27 -4.64 18.78
C GLY A 134 14.70 -4.30 20.15
N SER A 135 13.45 -4.66 20.43
CA SER A 135 12.76 -4.37 21.68
C SER A 135 12.58 -5.68 22.45
N LEU A 136 12.76 -5.66 23.78
CA LEU A 136 12.61 -6.80 24.69
C LEU A 136 11.14 -7.21 24.86
N ILE A 137 10.33 -7.14 23.80
CA ILE A 137 8.90 -7.45 23.82
C ILE A 137 8.76 -8.96 23.99
N GLY A 138 8.68 -9.37 25.25
CA GLY A 138 8.15 -10.65 25.74
C GLY A 138 8.57 -11.90 24.95
N ILE A 139 9.46 -12.68 25.56
CA ILE A 139 9.87 -14.04 25.16
C ILE A 139 8.69 -14.77 24.45
N GLY A 140 8.81 -14.98 23.13
CA GLY A 140 7.83 -15.71 22.30
C GLY A 140 6.84 -14.88 21.46
N ILE A 141 6.41 -13.68 21.90
CA ILE A 141 5.49 -12.84 21.10
C ILE A 141 6.27 -12.06 20.03
N GLY A 142 7.44 -11.52 20.40
CA GLY A 142 8.30 -10.82 19.45
C GLY A 142 8.71 -11.72 18.29
N ASP A 143 9.03 -12.98 18.56
CA ASP A 143 9.41 -13.97 17.54
C ASP A 143 8.25 -14.28 16.57
N THR A 144 7.02 -14.37 17.07
CA THR A 144 5.80 -14.60 16.27
C THR A 144 5.50 -13.44 15.33
N VAL A 145 5.66 -12.22 15.84
CA VAL A 145 5.43 -11.02 15.03
C VAL A 145 6.55 -10.86 13.99
N ALA A 146 7.80 -11.12 14.38
CA ALA A 146 8.94 -11.10 13.47
C ALA A 146 8.85 -12.17 12.37
N SER A 147 8.42 -13.40 12.69
CA SER A 147 8.22 -14.47 11.70
C SER A 147 7.11 -14.12 10.71
N THR A 148 6.05 -13.45 11.17
CA THR A 148 4.94 -12.98 10.33
C THR A 148 5.39 -11.89 9.38
N PHE A 149 6.12 -10.89 9.87
CA PHE A 149 6.68 -9.86 8.99
C PHE A 149 7.69 -10.45 8.00
N SER A 150 8.50 -11.40 8.43
CA SER A 150 9.40 -12.13 7.53
C SER A 150 8.64 -12.84 6.41
N ALA A 151 7.58 -13.60 6.74
CA ALA A 151 6.75 -14.28 5.74
C ALA A 151 6.07 -13.31 4.76
N LEU A 152 5.55 -12.19 5.27
CA LEU A 152 5.00 -11.12 4.43
C LEU A 152 6.07 -10.59 3.46
N LEU A 153 7.26 -10.26 3.96
CA LEU A 153 8.35 -9.76 3.12
C LEU A 153 8.77 -10.77 2.04
N THR A 154 8.92 -12.03 2.41
CA THR A 154 9.32 -13.10 1.50
C THR A 154 8.35 -13.27 0.33
N LEU A 155 7.04 -13.09 0.57
CA LEU A 155 6.03 -13.16 -0.48
C LEU A 155 5.93 -11.86 -1.29
N PHE A 156 5.98 -10.71 -0.62
CA PHE A 156 5.63 -9.43 -1.23
C PHE A 156 6.77 -8.74 -1.97
N VAL A 157 8.00 -8.88 -1.50
CA VAL A 157 9.16 -8.28 -2.15
C VAL A 157 9.28 -8.75 -3.61
N PRO A 158 9.33 -10.08 -3.91
CA PRO A 158 9.41 -10.53 -5.29
C PRO A 158 8.17 -10.17 -6.11
N ALA A 159 6.96 -10.26 -5.53
CA ALA A 159 5.72 -9.90 -6.22
C ALA A 159 5.72 -8.41 -6.67
N THR A 160 6.11 -7.51 -5.77
CA THR A 160 6.14 -6.06 -6.02
C THR A 160 7.18 -5.70 -7.07
N ILE A 161 8.36 -6.35 -7.05
CA ILE A 161 9.41 -6.15 -8.06
C ILE A 161 8.89 -6.53 -9.45
N VAL A 162 8.24 -7.69 -9.61
CA VAL A 162 7.71 -8.14 -10.90
C VAL A 162 6.67 -7.16 -11.44
N VAL A 163 5.73 -6.71 -10.60
CA VAL A 163 4.70 -5.75 -11.02
C VAL A 163 5.32 -4.39 -11.36
N ALA A 164 6.35 -3.97 -10.62
CA ALA A 164 7.05 -2.70 -10.88
C ALA A 164 7.69 -2.72 -12.27
N ILE A 165 8.40 -3.80 -12.59
CA ILE A 165 9.05 -3.99 -13.90
C ILE A 165 8.00 -3.97 -15.02
N LYS A 166 6.90 -4.72 -14.89
CA LYS A 166 5.81 -4.72 -15.87
C LYS A 166 5.22 -3.32 -16.08
N THR A 167 5.04 -2.57 -15.00
CA THR A 167 4.50 -1.22 -15.05
C THR A 167 5.46 -0.27 -15.78
N VAL A 168 6.77 -0.37 -15.52
CA VAL A 168 7.79 0.41 -16.24
C VAL A 168 7.75 0.12 -17.74
N PHE A 169 7.67 -1.16 -18.15
CA PHE A 169 7.57 -1.53 -19.55
C PHE A 169 6.30 -0.98 -20.23
N SER A 170 5.14 -1.09 -19.57
CA SER A 170 3.88 -0.50 -20.05
C SER A 170 3.98 1.01 -20.28
N LEU A 171 4.58 1.74 -19.33
CA LEU A 171 4.77 3.18 -19.44
C LEU A 171 5.73 3.56 -20.58
N SER A 172 6.73 2.71 -20.86
CA SER A 172 7.70 2.95 -21.92
C SER A 172 7.19 2.67 -23.34
N ARG A 173 5.95 2.14 -23.51
CA ARG A 173 5.36 1.74 -24.81
C ARG A 173 6.26 0.82 -25.65
N ILE A 174 6.95 -0.13 -25.00
CA ILE A 174 7.72 -1.20 -25.64
C ILE A 174 6.89 -2.47 -25.63
#